data_AF-A0A929SIH2-F1
#
_entry.id   AF-A0A929SIH2-F1
#
_cell.length_a   1.000
_cell.length_b   1.000
_cell.length_c   1.000
_cell.angle_alpha   90.00
_cell.angle_beta   90.00
_cell.angle_gamma   90.00
#
_symmetry.space_group_name_H-M   'P 1'
#
loop_
_entity.id
_entity.type
_entity.pdbx_description
1 polymer ?
#
loop_
_entity_poly.entity_id
_entity_poly.type
_entity_poly.pdbx_seq_one_letter_code
_entity_poly.pdbx_strand_id
1 'polypeptide(L)'
;MQRRSFLKGAGAALAAAGASPSLFGMEQFEVDFKPKSYKNEQGVEYHYLTCPRNCRDACSMIAEIKDGKMVSIKGDPKHPLTQGTVCVKGHTYAMHLYNADRIMYPMKRVGKKCEGKWERISWDQALKEIAAKLTEIKAKYGGEALTEFVYSGNEGHISKTIAPGNFFEKYGATRLVRNPCDWPRYAG
;
A
#
# COMPACT_ATOMS: atom_id res chain seq x y z
N MET A 1 -13.92 -30.65 58.70
CA MET A 1 -13.56 -29.67 57.65
C MET A 1 -12.70 -30.37 56.60
N GLN A 2 -13.27 -30.67 55.43
CA GLN A 2 -12.64 -31.49 54.39
C GLN A 2 -11.69 -30.68 53.50
N ARG A 3 -10.45 -31.16 53.36
CA ARG A 3 -9.38 -30.66 52.46
C ARG A 3 -9.64 -30.95 50.97
N ARG A 4 -10.88 -30.77 50.48
CA ARG A 4 -11.27 -31.09 49.08
C ARG A 4 -11.95 -29.96 48.32
N SER A 5 -12.10 -28.77 48.91
CA SER A 5 -12.74 -27.63 48.23
C SER A 5 -11.80 -26.66 47.52
N PHE A 6 -10.48 -26.85 47.59
CA PHE A 6 -9.52 -25.89 47.00
C PHE A 6 -9.19 -26.16 45.52
N LEU A 7 -9.45 -27.37 45.01
CA LEU A 7 -9.08 -27.77 43.64
C LEU A 7 -10.20 -27.60 42.60
N LYS A 8 -11.38 -27.10 42.98
CA LYS A 8 -12.46 -26.81 42.02
C LYS A 8 -12.44 -25.37 41.47
N GLY A 9 -11.53 -24.51 41.96
CA GLY A 9 -11.44 -23.11 41.54
C GLY A 9 -10.46 -22.81 40.40
N ALA A 10 -9.66 -23.78 39.94
CA ALA A 10 -8.56 -23.54 39.00
C ALA A 10 -8.86 -23.91 37.53
N GLY A 11 -10.05 -24.47 37.23
CA GLY A 11 -10.35 -25.06 35.91
C GLY A 11 -11.13 -24.18 34.93
N ALA A 12 -11.54 -22.97 35.30
CA ALA A 12 -12.48 -22.16 34.49
C ALA A 12 -11.99 -20.73 34.20
N ALA A 13 -10.71 -20.55 33.90
CA ALA A 13 -10.15 -19.26 33.50
C ALA A 13 -9.18 -19.36 32.30
N LEU A 14 -9.46 -20.27 31.35
CA LEU A 14 -8.66 -20.46 30.13
C LEU A 14 -9.48 -20.36 28.83
N ALA A 15 -10.64 -19.70 28.87
CA ALA A 15 -11.50 -19.53 27.69
C ALA A 15 -11.75 -18.06 27.29
N ALA A 16 -10.96 -17.10 27.79
CA ALA A 16 -11.08 -15.69 27.40
C ALA A 16 -9.73 -14.98 27.23
N ALA A 17 -8.67 -15.72 26.88
CA ALA A 17 -7.54 -15.12 26.18
C ALA A 17 -7.91 -14.92 24.70
N GLY A 18 -9.00 -14.17 24.47
CA GLY A 18 -9.18 -13.51 23.19
C GLY A 18 -7.95 -12.64 23.01
N ALA A 19 -7.19 -12.89 21.95
CA ALA A 19 -5.99 -12.16 21.62
C ALA A 19 -6.30 -10.66 21.65
N SER A 20 -5.92 -9.99 22.74
CA SER A 20 -5.94 -8.54 22.79
C SER A 20 -4.87 -8.10 21.80
N PRO A 21 -5.21 -7.31 20.77
CA PRO A 21 -4.24 -6.84 19.77
C PRO A 21 -3.07 -6.06 20.39
N SER A 22 -3.21 -5.66 21.65
CA SER A 22 -2.25 -4.87 22.42
C SER A 22 -0.95 -5.58 22.82
N LEU A 23 -0.86 -6.91 22.71
CA LEU A 23 0.41 -7.62 23.02
C LEU A 23 1.49 -7.45 21.94
N PHE A 24 1.11 -7.02 20.74
CA PHE A 24 2.02 -6.47 19.75
C PHE A 24 1.77 -4.97 19.75
N GLY A 25 2.70 -4.15 20.25
CA GLY A 25 2.57 -2.69 20.39
C GLY A 25 2.42 -1.93 19.06
N MET A 26 1.40 -2.25 18.28
CA MET A 26 0.86 -1.49 17.19
C MET A 26 -0.42 -0.86 17.72
N GLU A 27 -0.30 0.27 18.43
CA GLU A 27 -1.44 1.19 18.50
C GLU A 27 -1.82 1.52 17.06
N GLN A 28 -3.01 1.09 16.64
CA GLN A 28 -3.60 1.60 15.42
C GLN A 28 -3.88 3.08 15.66
N PHE A 29 -2.99 3.93 15.15
CA PHE A 29 -3.22 5.35 15.13
C PHE A 29 -4.44 5.60 14.22
N GLU A 30 -5.57 5.97 14.81
CA GLU A 30 -6.72 6.40 14.03
C GLU A 30 -6.39 7.75 13.40
N VAL A 31 -6.16 7.74 12.09
CA VAL A 31 -6.06 8.99 11.32
C VAL A 31 -7.48 9.39 10.92
N ASP A 32 -8.02 10.46 11.53
CA ASP A 32 -9.23 11.12 11.02
C ASP A 32 -8.89 11.93 9.76
N PHE A 33 -8.52 11.23 8.68
CA PHE A 33 -8.29 11.84 7.38
C PHE A 33 -9.62 12.01 6.65
N LYS A 34 -10.10 13.24 6.57
CA LYS A 34 -11.26 13.61 5.74
C LYS A 34 -10.77 14.08 4.38
N PRO A 35 -10.86 13.25 3.32
CA PRO A 35 -10.47 13.68 1.98
C PRO A 35 -11.33 14.86 1.55
N LYS A 36 -10.68 15.90 1.03
CA LYS A 36 -11.38 17.05 0.48
C LYS A 36 -12.25 16.56 -0.69
N SER A 37 -13.55 16.73 -0.55
CA SER A 37 -14.54 16.35 -1.55
C SER A 37 -15.77 17.23 -1.47
N TYR A 38 -16.55 17.28 -2.55
CA TYR A 38 -17.86 17.94 -2.59
C TYR A 38 -18.78 17.23 -3.58
N LYS A 39 -20.09 17.45 -3.45
CA LYS A 39 -21.11 16.96 -4.39
C LYS A 39 -21.84 18.13 -5.02
N ASN A 40 -22.21 18.01 -6.29
CA ASN A 40 -23.10 18.99 -6.93
C ASN A 40 -24.58 18.60 -6.75
N GLU A 41 -25.48 19.48 -7.19
CA GLU A 41 -26.94 19.27 -7.13
C GLU A 41 -27.40 18.03 -7.90
N GLN A 42 -26.65 17.62 -8.93
CA GLN A 42 -26.91 16.43 -9.74
C GLN A 42 -26.36 15.14 -9.09
N GLY A 43 -25.82 15.21 -7.87
CA GLY A 43 -25.29 14.06 -7.13
C GLY A 43 -23.90 13.57 -7.60
N VAL A 44 -23.25 14.28 -8.53
CA VAL A 44 -21.88 13.99 -8.98
C VAL A 44 -20.91 14.38 -7.87
N GLU A 45 -20.01 13.47 -7.50
CA GLU A 45 -19.01 13.72 -6.48
C GLU A 45 -17.68 14.15 -7.09
N TYR A 46 -16.97 15.02 -6.39
CA TYR A 46 -15.67 15.53 -6.77
C TYR A 46 -14.70 15.27 -5.64
N HIS A 47 -13.65 14.50 -5.91
CA HIS A 47 -12.64 14.11 -4.93
C HIS A 47 -11.30 14.70 -5.30
N TYR A 48 -10.64 15.37 -4.37
CA TYR A 48 -9.31 15.93 -4.62
C TYR A 48 -8.25 14.85 -4.46
N LEU A 49 -7.29 14.82 -5.39
CA LEU A 49 -6.15 13.91 -5.36
C LEU A 49 -4.90 14.57 -5.92
N THR A 50 -3.75 14.00 -5.62
CA THR A 50 -2.46 14.40 -6.16
C THR A 50 -2.01 13.40 -7.21
N CYS A 51 -1.37 13.84 -8.29
CA CYS A 51 -0.83 12.97 -9.32
C CYS A 51 0.40 12.19 -8.81
N PRO A 52 0.35 10.85 -8.67
CA PRO A 52 1.49 10.05 -8.21
C PRO A 52 2.51 9.71 -9.31
N ARG A 53 2.45 10.31 -10.50
CA ARG A 53 3.32 9.92 -11.62
C ARG A 53 4.75 10.39 -11.38
N ASN A 54 5.70 9.66 -11.98
CA ASN A 54 7.11 10.05 -12.00
C ASN A 54 7.40 11.20 -12.98
N CYS A 55 6.79 12.36 -12.73
CA CYS A 55 7.09 13.63 -13.40
C CYS A 55 7.41 14.77 -12.42
N ARG A 56 7.44 14.50 -11.11
CA ARG A 56 7.78 15.42 -10.00
C ARG A 56 6.92 16.68 -9.84
N ASP A 57 5.99 16.92 -10.76
CA ASP A 57 5.09 18.08 -10.72
C ASP A 57 4.02 17.98 -9.63
N ALA A 58 3.70 16.75 -9.19
CA ALA A 58 2.72 16.47 -8.13
C ALA A 58 1.40 17.26 -8.31
N CYS A 59 0.90 17.34 -9.56
CA CYS A 59 -0.25 18.16 -9.91
C CYS A 59 -1.45 17.87 -8.98
N SER A 60 -2.11 18.92 -8.51
CA SER A 60 -3.41 18.80 -7.85
C SER A 60 -4.50 18.54 -8.89
N MET A 61 -5.29 17.50 -8.66
CA MET A 61 -6.32 17.00 -9.56
C MET A 61 -7.63 16.77 -8.81
N ILE A 62 -8.72 16.76 -9.56
CA ILE A 62 -10.08 16.54 -9.09
C ILE A 62 -10.66 15.39 -9.92
N ALA A 63 -10.99 14.28 -9.26
CA ALA A 63 -11.71 13.17 -9.86
C ALA A 63 -13.21 13.44 -9.83
N GLU A 64 -13.86 13.33 -10.97
CA GLU A 64 -15.32 13.37 -11.11
C GLU A 64 -15.86 11.94 -10.99
N ILE A 65 -16.74 11.72 -10.03
CA ILE A 65 -17.35 10.42 -9.74
C ILE A 65 -18.84 10.50 -10.01
N LYS A 66 -19.31 9.63 -10.90
CA LYS A 66 -20.73 9.42 -11.23
C LYS A 66 -21.09 7.98 -10.95
N ASP A 67 -22.18 7.74 -10.22
CA ASP A 67 -22.67 6.39 -9.89
C ASP A 67 -21.57 5.48 -9.30
N GLY A 68 -20.72 6.04 -8.44
CA GLY A 68 -19.61 5.33 -7.80
C GLY A 68 -18.41 5.03 -8.71
N LYS A 69 -18.39 5.55 -9.95
CA LYS A 69 -17.30 5.37 -10.92
C LYS A 69 -16.61 6.68 -11.26
N MET A 70 -15.29 6.66 -11.33
CA MET A 70 -14.49 7.80 -11.77
C MET A 70 -14.64 7.96 -13.29
N VAL A 71 -15.31 9.02 -13.74
CA VAL A 71 -15.56 9.24 -15.17
C VAL A 71 -14.56 10.18 -15.81
N SER A 72 -13.96 11.08 -15.02
CA SER A 72 -13.01 12.07 -15.54
C SER A 72 -12.04 12.56 -14.47
N ILE A 73 -10.93 13.13 -14.91
CA ILE A 73 -10.00 13.89 -14.06
C ILE A 73 -9.80 15.28 -14.67
N LYS A 74 -9.86 16.29 -13.80
CA LYS A 74 -9.58 17.70 -14.11
C LYS A 74 -8.48 18.21 -13.17
N GLY A 75 -7.81 19.30 -13.51
CA GLY A 75 -6.90 19.95 -12.56
C GLY A 75 -7.67 20.80 -11.55
N ASP A 76 -7.06 21.03 -10.39
CA ASP A 76 -7.58 22.01 -9.44
C ASP A 76 -7.23 23.45 -9.90
N PRO A 77 -8.22 24.29 -10.26
CA PRO A 77 -7.96 25.67 -10.68
C PRO A 77 -7.30 26.52 -9.60
N LYS A 78 -7.44 26.12 -8.31
CA LYS A 78 -6.86 26.84 -7.17
C LYS A 78 -5.42 26.43 -6.88
N HIS A 79 -4.88 25.43 -7.58
CA HIS A 79 -3.50 25.01 -7.36
C HIS A 79 -2.53 26.06 -7.93
N PRO A 80 -1.62 26.62 -7.12
CA PRO A 80 -0.84 27.80 -7.51
C PRO A 80 0.05 27.59 -8.73
N LEU A 81 0.56 26.37 -8.91
CA LEU A 81 1.50 26.03 -9.99
C LEU A 81 0.78 25.59 -11.27
N THR A 82 -0.19 24.68 -11.15
CA THR A 82 -0.82 24.06 -12.33
C THR A 82 -2.10 24.77 -12.77
N GLN A 83 -2.76 25.52 -11.87
CA GLN A 83 -3.91 26.38 -12.16
C GLN A 83 -5.00 25.68 -13.00
N GLY A 84 -5.32 24.43 -12.67
CA GLY A 84 -6.32 23.63 -13.38
C GLY A 84 -5.79 22.82 -14.57
N THR A 85 -4.53 23.01 -14.95
CA THR A 85 -3.89 22.26 -16.03
C THR A 85 -3.52 20.84 -15.57
N VAL A 86 -3.89 19.86 -16.39
CA VAL A 86 -3.45 18.47 -16.27
C VAL A 86 -2.97 18.03 -17.65
N CYS A 87 -1.82 17.35 -17.71
CA CYS A 87 -1.29 16.85 -18.97
C CYS A 87 -2.17 15.71 -19.54
N VAL A 88 -2.01 15.39 -20.83
CA VAL A 88 -2.73 14.28 -21.50
C VAL A 88 -2.66 12.97 -20.70
N LYS A 89 -1.53 12.74 -20.03
CA LYS A 89 -1.24 11.59 -19.18
C LYS A 89 -2.08 11.53 -17.90
N GLY A 90 -2.46 12.68 -17.33
CA GLY A 90 -3.35 12.72 -16.16
C GLY A 90 -4.80 12.49 -16.55
N HIS A 91 -5.23 12.91 -17.74
CA HIS A 91 -6.58 12.61 -18.21
C HIS A 91 -6.84 11.11 -18.44
N THR A 92 -5.79 10.26 -18.50
CA THR A 92 -5.93 8.82 -18.73
C THR A 92 -6.19 7.99 -17.47
N TYR A 93 -6.29 8.58 -16.28
CA TYR A 93 -6.46 7.80 -15.04
C TYR A 93 -7.72 6.92 -15.03
N ALA A 94 -8.85 7.42 -15.51
CA ALA A 94 -10.07 6.62 -15.62
C ALA A 94 -9.87 5.40 -16.54
N MET A 95 -9.14 5.58 -17.65
CA MET A 95 -8.80 4.48 -18.56
C MET A 95 -7.88 3.45 -17.91
N HIS A 96 -6.91 3.88 -17.10
CA HIS A 96 -6.04 2.96 -16.36
C HIS A 96 -6.80 2.19 -15.27
N LEU A 97 -7.74 2.84 -14.57
CA LEU A 97 -8.51 2.25 -13.48
C LEU A 97 -9.39 1.09 -13.95
N TYR A 98 -9.95 1.22 -15.16
CA TYR A 98 -10.86 0.25 -15.77
C TYR A 98 -10.25 -0.55 -16.92
N ASN A 99 -8.92 -0.54 -17.04
CA ASN A 99 -8.24 -1.33 -18.06
C ASN A 99 -8.50 -2.83 -17.85
N ALA A 100 -8.80 -3.57 -18.92
CA ALA A 100 -9.03 -5.01 -18.90
C ALA A 100 -7.81 -5.80 -18.39
N ASP A 101 -6.60 -5.29 -18.61
CA ASP A 101 -5.35 -5.92 -18.19
C ASP A 101 -4.97 -5.59 -16.74
N ARG A 102 -5.83 -4.87 -15.99
CA ARG A 102 -5.54 -4.47 -14.62
C ARG A 102 -5.47 -5.71 -13.72
N ILE A 103 -4.38 -5.81 -12.95
CA ILE A 103 -4.21 -6.87 -11.96
C ILE A 103 -5.12 -6.59 -10.76
N MET A 104 -6.21 -7.36 -10.63
CA MET A 104 -7.23 -7.18 -9.59
C MET A 104 -7.07 -8.12 -8.40
N TYR A 105 -6.26 -9.18 -8.55
CA TYR A 105 -6.10 -10.23 -7.55
C TYR A 105 -4.62 -10.58 -7.38
N PRO A 106 -4.22 -11.11 -6.21
CA PRO A 106 -2.91 -11.73 -6.05
C PRO A 106 -2.72 -12.87 -7.05
N MET A 107 -1.57 -12.88 -7.72
CA MET A 107 -1.21 -13.88 -8.73
C MET A 107 0.09 -14.57 -8.33
N LYS A 108 0.13 -15.90 -8.44
CA LYS A 108 1.32 -16.73 -8.19
C LYS A 108 1.83 -17.33 -9.49
N ARG A 109 3.15 -17.30 -9.67
CA ARG A 109 3.80 -17.90 -10.84
C ARG A 109 3.85 -19.43 -10.65
N VAL A 110 3.33 -20.17 -11.63
CA VAL A 110 3.32 -21.65 -11.61
C VAL A 110 4.27 -22.28 -12.64
N GLY A 111 4.80 -21.49 -13.57
CA GLY A 111 5.77 -21.94 -14.58
C GLY A 111 7.18 -21.39 -14.36
N LYS A 112 8.08 -21.67 -15.33
CA LYS A 112 9.40 -21.05 -15.35
C LYS A 112 9.28 -19.54 -15.57
N LYS A 113 10.32 -18.79 -15.17
CA LYS A 113 10.41 -17.35 -15.43
C LYS A 113 10.24 -17.11 -16.93
N CYS A 114 9.48 -16.08 -17.30
CA CYS A 114 9.17 -15.68 -18.68
C CYS A 114 8.18 -16.59 -19.45
N GLU A 115 7.57 -17.62 -18.84
CA GLU A 115 6.52 -18.42 -19.51
C GLU A 115 5.13 -17.78 -19.45
N GLY A 116 4.93 -16.71 -18.66
CA GLY A 116 3.63 -16.06 -18.51
C GLY A 116 2.56 -16.89 -17.79
N LYS A 117 2.93 -18.01 -17.15
CA LYS A 117 1.99 -18.88 -16.44
C LYS A 117 1.76 -18.41 -14.99
N TRP A 118 0.55 -17.93 -14.74
CA TRP A 118 0.11 -17.41 -13.44
C TRP A 118 -1.21 -18.04 -13.01
N GLU A 119 -1.34 -18.32 -11.72
CA GLU A 119 -2.58 -18.73 -11.07
C GLU A 119 -3.04 -17.65 -10.10
N ARG A 120 -4.37 -17.45 -9.99
CA ARG A 120 -4.94 -16.56 -8.97
C ARG A 120 -4.91 -17.26 -7.62
N ILE A 121 -4.47 -16.53 -6.58
CA ILE A 121 -4.49 -17.00 -5.19
C ILE A 121 -5.22 -16.01 -4.28
N SER A 122 -5.51 -16.41 -3.03
CA SER A 122 -6.08 -15.50 -2.04
C SER A 122 -5.02 -14.56 -1.45
N TRP A 123 -5.47 -13.45 -0.85
CA TRP A 123 -4.58 -12.54 -0.12
C TRP A 123 -3.89 -13.24 1.06
N ASP A 124 -4.63 -14.06 1.82
CA ASP A 124 -4.06 -14.81 2.95
C ASP A 124 -2.96 -15.76 2.51
N GLN A 125 -3.18 -16.48 1.41
CA GLN A 125 -2.16 -17.37 0.84
C GLN A 125 -0.94 -16.58 0.37
N ALA A 126 -1.15 -15.48 -0.37
CA ALA A 126 -0.07 -14.65 -0.88
C ALA A 126 0.82 -14.11 0.25
N LEU A 127 0.19 -13.53 1.28
CA LEU A 127 0.89 -12.97 2.43
C LEU A 127 1.63 -14.05 3.23
N LYS A 128 0.99 -15.21 3.45
CA LYS A 128 1.60 -16.34 4.16
C LYS A 128 2.83 -16.89 3.42
N GLU A 129 2.71 -17.11 2.12
CA GLU A 129 3.83 -17.63 1.30
C GLU A 129 4.99 -16.64 1.23
N ILE A 130 4.70 -15.34 1.03
CA ILE A 130 5.73 -14.29 1.01
C ILE A 130 6.43 -14.19 2.37
N ALA A 131 5.67 -14.12 3.47
CA ALA A 131 6.23 -14.01 4.81
C ALA A 131 7.08 -15.24 5.18
N ALA A 132 6.62 -16.44 4.84
CA ALA A 132 7.39 -17.67 5.04
C ALA A 132 8.71 -17.62 4.26
N LYS A 133 8.69 -17.17 3.00
CA LYS A 133 9.90 -17.12 2.18
C LYS A 133 10.89 -16.05 2.63
N LEU A 134 10.43 -14.87 3.00
CA LEU A 134 11.28 -13.82 3.57
C LEU A 134 11.95 -14.31 4.86
N THR A 135 11.20 -15.01 5.72
CA THR A 135 11.72 -15.54 6.99
C THR A 135 12.74 -16.65 6.76
N GLU A 136 12.50 -17.55 5.81
CA GLU A 136 13.45 -18.59 5.41
C GLU A 136 14.77 -17.97 4.92
N ILE A 137 14.70 -16.98 4.02
CA ILE A 137 15.88 -16.31 3.48
C ILE A 137 16.66 -15.60 4.59
N LYS A 138 15.96 -14.85 5.45
CA LYS A 138 16.59 -14.14 6.58
C LYS A 138 17.29 -15.11 7.54
N ALA A 139 16.64 -16.23 7.87
CA ALA A 139 17.22 -17.23 8.77
C ALA A 139 18.47 -17.90 8.17
N LYS A 140 18.50 -18.09 6.84
CA LYS A 140 19.59 -18.81 6.16
C LYS A 140 20.77 -17.91 5.75
N TYR A 141 20.49 -16.66 5.38
CA TYR A 141 21.46 -15.77 4.71
C TYR A 141 21.58 -14.38 5.35
N GLY A 142 20.81 -14.07 6.39
CA GLY A 142 20.72 -12.72 6.94
C GLY A 142 19.68 -11.85 6.23
N GLY A 143 19.33 -10.72 6.85
CA GLY A 143 18.35 -9.79 6.27
C GLY A 143 18.89 -9.12 5.01
N GLU A 144 20.20 -8.91 4.96
CA GLU A 144 20.95 -8.24 3.90
C GLU A 144 20.90 -8.98 2.56
N ALA A 145 20.54 -10.27 2.57
CA ALA A 145 20.27 -11.05 1.37
C ALA A 145 18.97 -10.63 0.65
N LEU A 146 18.13 -9.82 1.31
CA LEU A 146 16.92 -9.24 0.74
C LEU A 146 17.17 -7.80 0.33
N THR A 147 16.60 -7.40 -0.80
CA THR A 147 16.60 -6.00 -1.22
C THR A 147 15.24 -5.62 -1.79
N GLU A 148 14.78 -4.45 -1.40
CA GLU A 148 13.56 -3.86 -1.91
C GLU A 148 13.84 -3.12 -3.21
N PHE A 149 13.19 -3.55 -4.31
CA PHE A 149 13.25 -2.81 -5.56
C PHE A 149 12.08 -1.81 -5.66
N VAL A 150 12.31 -0.57 -5.22
CA VAL A 150 11.31 0.50 -5.19
C VAL A 150 11.84 1.77 -5.85
N TYR A 151 11.04 2.38 -6.74
CA TYR A 151 11.25 3.76 -7.23
C TYR A 151 10.00 4.29 -7.99
N SER A 152 10.13 4.59 -9.28
CA SER A 152 9.32 5.52 -10.07
C SER A 152 7.96 5.00 -10.57
N GLY A 153 7.42 3.94 -10.00
CA GLY A 153 6.10 3.43 -10.38
C GLY A 153 4.95 4.30 -9.83
N ASN A 154 5.11 4.76 -8.59
CA ASN A 154 4.17 5.61 -7.86
C ASN A 154 5.00 6.49 -6.91
N GLU A 155 4.95 7.81 -7.10
CA GLU A 155 5.70 8.82 -6.34
C GLU A 155 4.97 9.33 -5.09
N GLY A 156 3.84 8.72 -4.71
CA GLY A 156 3.16 9.06 -3.47
C GLY A 156 4.06 8.79 -2.25
N HIS A 157 4.19 9.75 -1.34
CA HIS A 157 5.12 9.66 -0.20
C HIS A 157 4.94 8.39 0.64
N ILE A 158 3.68 8.00 0.90
CA ILE A 158 3.37 6.78 1.66
C ILE A 158 3.78 5.53 0.88
N SER A 159 3.37 5.44 -0.39
CA SER A 159 3.58 4.26 -1.24
C SER A 159 5.04 4.05 -1.64
N LYS A 160 5.79 5.13 -1.91
CA LYS A 160 7.19 5.08 -2.34
C LYS A 160 8.17 4.96 -1.19
N THR A 161 7.99 5.78 -0.17
CA THR A 161 9.05 6.02 0.82
C THR A 161 8.72 5.34 2.14
N ILE A 162 7.53 5.62 2.68
CA ILE A 162 7.21 5.31 4.08
C ILE A 162 6.88 3.83 4.25
N ALA A 163 5.86 3.31 3.56
CA ALA A 163 5.35 1.97 3.83
C ALA A 163 6.41 0.88 3.57
N PRO A 164 7.05 0.81 2.39
CA PRO A 164 7.94 -0.30 2.13
C PRO A 164 9.34 -0.05 2.71
N GLY A 165 9.81 1.21 2.75
CA GLY A 165 11.06 1.57 3.42
C GLY A 165 11.08 1.20 4.91
N ASN A 166 10.05 1.58 5.66
CA ASN A 166 9.97 1.27 7.09
C ASN A 166 9.93 -0.24 7.36
N PHE A 167 9.21 -1.00 6.52
CA PHE A 167 9.14 -2.45 6.65
C PHE A 167 10.50 -3.09 6.43
N PHE A 168 11.14 -2.83 5.29
CA PHE A 168 12.40 -3.47 4.92
C PHE A 168 13.59 -3.01 5.77
N GLU A 169 13.58 -1.77 6.25
CA GLU A 169 14.56 -1.27 7.22
C GLU A 169 14.47 -2.02 8.55
N LYS A 170 13.27 -2.14 9.13
CA LYS A 170 13.05 -2.94 10.34
C LYS A 170 13.31 -4.44 10.11
N TYR A 171 13.11 -4.91 8.89
CA TYR A 171 13.40 -6.29 8.53
C TYR A 171 14.92 -6.58 8.44
N GLY A 172 15.76 -5.55 8.35
CA GLY A 172 17.21 -5.66 8.19
C GLY A 172 17.66 -5.91 6.74
N ALA A 173 16.86 -5.49 5.76
CA ALA A 173 17.17 -5.69 4.34
C ALA A 173 18.19 -4.68 3.79
N THR A 174 18.92 -5.07 2.74
CA THR A 174 19.84 -4.19 2.02
C THR A 174 19.07 -3.05 1.36
N ARG A 175 19.50 -1.82 1.65
CA ARG A 175 18.90 -0.58 1.14
C ARG A 175 19.49 -0.23 -0.23
N LEU A 176 18.62 -0.05 -1.22
CA LEU A 176 19.02 0.56 -2.48
C LEU A 176 19.21 2.07 -2.31
N VAL A 177 20.19 2.62 -3.01
CA VAL A 177 20.26 4.07 -3.24
C VAL A 177 19.17 4.41 -4.27
N ARG A 178 18.09 5.05 -3.80
CA ARG A 178 16.85 5.29 -4.56
C ARG A 178 16.95 6.56 -5.42
N ASN A 179 17.88 6.61 -6.37
CA ASN A 179 18.16 7.83 -7.15
C ASN A 179 18.56 7.61 -8.63
N PRO A 180 17.94 6.68 -9.39
CA PRO A 180 18.32 6.44 -10.79
C PRO A 180 18.18 7.70 -11.67
N CYS A 181 17.36 8.67 -11.27
CA CYS A 181 17.19 9.95 -11.98
C CYS A 181 17.96 11.14 -11.38
N ASP A 182 18.47 11.03 -10.16
CA ASP A 182 19.01 12.16 -9.39
C ASP A 182 20.49 12.00 -9.01
N TRP A 183 21.11 10.87 -9.39
CA TRP A 183 22.51 10.54 -9.05
C TRP A 183 23.53 11.65 -9.34
N PRO A 184 23.54 12.35 -10.50
CA PRO A 184 24.52 13.42 -10.72
C PRO A 184 24.23 14.72 -9.95
N ARG A 185 23.06 14.86 -9.30
CA ARG A 185 22.67 16.10 -8.59
C ARG A 185 23.08 16.14 -7.12
N TYR A 186 23.35 14.99 -6.51
CA TYR A 186 23.64 14.84 -5.07
C TYR A 186 24.99 14.14 -4.78
N ALA A 187 25.81 13.90 -5.81
CA ALA A 187 27.14 13.30 -5.69
C ALA A 187 28.27 14.36 -5.61
N GLY A 188 27.94 15.60 -5.22
CA GLY A 188 28.87 16.70 -4.99
C GLY A 188 28.86 17.13 -3.53
#